data_AF-A0A0L6JDB6-F1
#
_entry.id   AF-A0A0L6JDB6-F1
#
_cell.length_a   1.000
_cell.length_b   1.000
_cell.length_c   1.000
_cell.angle_alpha   90.00
_cell.angle_beta   90.00
_cell.angle_gamma   90.00
#
_symmetry.space_group_name_H-M   'P 1'
#
loop_
_entity.id
_entity.type
_entity.pdbx_description
1 polymer ?
#
loop_
_entity_poly.entity_id
_entity_poly.type
_entity_poly.pdbx_seq_one_letter_code
_entity_poly.pdbx_strand_id
1 'polypeptide(L)'
;MPLDGRFDLVYEDATGTWSNRSLSARELKLGPGRTLLGGIDTRHGGYRGFRVDRIRRLTDGATGERVETGILDRLLGRAEAQRRADVVRIRRQTEARRRAALAGPA
;
A
#
# COMPACT_ATOMS: atom_id res chain seq x y z
N MET A 1 -3.74 -3.98 6.57
CA MET A 1 -4.64 -3.36 5.57
C MET A 1 -4.02 -3.56 4.21
N PRO A 2 -4.75 -3.99 3.18
CA PRO A 2 -4.19 -4.09 1.84
C PRO A 2 -3.78 -2.69 1.39
N LEU A 3 -2.58 -2.59 0.82
CA LEU A 3 -2.09 -1.35 0.24
C LEU A 3 -1.15 -1.70 -0.92
N ASP A 4 -1.66 -1.55 -2.13
CA ASP A 4 -0.90 -1.84 -3.34
C ASP A 4 -0.33 -0.55 -3.94
N GLY A 5 0.93 -0.59 -4.34
CA GLY A 5 1.57 0.52 -5.01
C GLY A 5 3.08 0.41 -5.05
N ARG A 6 3.71 1.18 -5.94
CA ARG A 6 5.15 1.37 -5.93
C ARG A 6 5.44 2.68 -5.22
N PHE A 7 6.36 2.66 -4.26
CA PHE A 7 6.77 3.84 -3.51
C PHE A 7 8.28 3.95 -3.49
N ASP A 8 8.78 5.15 -3.75
CA ASP A 8 10.17 5.47 -3.47
C ASP A 8 10.23 6.24 -2.15
N LEU A 9 11.11 5.81 -1.25
CA LEU A 9 11.17 6.32 0.11
C LEU A 9 12.59 6.65 0.53
N VAL A 10 12.74 7.79 1.19
CA VAL A 10 13.95 8.15 1.93
C VAL A 10 13.74 7.67 3.35
N TYR A 11 14.46 6.63 3.73
CA TYR A 11 14.33 5.96 5.01
C TYR A 11 15.53 6.22 5.90
N GLU A 12 15.26 6.58 7.14
CA GLU A 12 16.23 6.67 8.21
C GLU A 12 16.18 5.38 9.03
N ASP A 13 17.29 4.65 9.08
CA ASP A 13 17.34 3.41 9.86
C ASP A 13 17.54 3.68 11.37
N ALA A 14 17.68 2.61 12.16
CA ALA A 14 17.87 2.74 13.61
C ALA A 14 19.19 3.40 14.01
N THR A 15 20.17 3.42 13.10
CA THR A 15 21.48 4.05 13.31
C THR A 15 21.51 5.50 12.85
N GLY A 16 20.40 6.02 12.33
CA GLY A 16 20.32 7.36 11.73
C GLY A 16 20.89 7.42 10.32
N THR A 17 21.17 6.27 9.68
CA THR A 17 21.68 6.24 8.31
C THR A 17 20.55 6.41 7.31
N TRP A 18 20.78 7.26 6.33
CA TRP A 18 19.81 7.62 5.30
C TRP A 18 19.95 6.70 4.11
N SER A 19 18.81 6.24 3.59
CA SER A 19 18.83 5.37 2.43
C SER A 19 17.62 5.57 1.53
N ASN A 20 17.88 5.61 0.23
CA ASN A 20 16.82 5.57 -0.78
C ASN A 20 16.44 4.12 -1.03
N ARG A 21 15.13 3.85 -1.01
CA ARG A 21 14.55 2.54 -1.21
C ARG A 21 13.37 2.65 -2.16
N SER A 22 13.18 1.61 -2.96
CA SER A 22 12.06 1.47 -3.88
C SER A 22 11.29 0.22 -3.47
N LEU A 23 10.04 0.41 -3.06
CA LEU A 23 9.21 -0.60 -2.44
C LEU A 23 7.96 -0.85 -3.29
N SER A 24 7.75 -2.11 -3.66
CA SER A 24 6.44 -2.58 -4.11
C SER A 24 5.61 -2.93 -2.88
N ALA A 25 4.85 -1.96 -2.37
CA ALA A 25 3.98 -2.12 -1.22
C ALA A 25 2.87 -3.14 -1.52
N ARG A 26 2.53 -3.89 -0.48
CA ARG A 26 1.44 -4.88 -0.47
C ARG A 26 0.50 -4.67 0.69
N GLU A 27 1.01 -4.18 1.81
CA GLU A 27 0.21 -3.96 3.00
C GLU A 27 0.70 -2.80 3.85
N LEU A 28 -0.24 -2.21 4.58
CA LEU A 28 0.01 -1.33 5.70
C LEU A 28 -0.41 -2.04 6.99
N LYS A 29 0.54 -2.34 7.86
CA LYS A 29 0.31 -3.01 9.13
C LYS A 29 0.31 -2.00 10.27
N LEU A 30 -0.83 -1.92 10.95
CA LEU A 30 -1.02 -1.11 12.15
C LEU A 30 -0.68 -1.96 13.38
N GLY A 31 0.22 -1.49 14.22
CA GLY A 31 0.58 -2.11 15.50
C GLY A 31 0.56 -1.09 16.64
N PRO A 32 0.67 -1.55 17.90
CA PRO A 32 0.66 -0.67 19.06
C PRO A 32 1.85 0.29 19.00
N GLY A 33 1.55 1.57 18.72
CA GLY A 33 2.53 2.67 18.61
C GLY A 33 3.40 2.65 17.34
N ARG A 34 3.14 1.78 16.36
CA ARG A 34 3.95 1.71 15.14
C ARG A 34 3.14 1.26 13.93
N THR A 35 3.35 1.96 12.82
CA THR A 35 2.80 1.58 11.52
C THR A 35 3.93 1.14 10.61
N LEU A 36 3.75 0.00 9.95
CA LEU A 36 4.71 -0.57 9.00
C LEU A 36 4.12 -0.57 7.60
N LEU A 37 4.86 -0.03 6.65
CA LEU A 37 4.63 -0.20 5.22
C LEU A 37 5.38 -1.46 4.77
N GLY A 38 4.63 -2.52 4.49
CA GLY A 38 5.14 -3.82 4.09
C GLY A 38 5.09 -4.02 2.58
N GLY A 39 6.18 -4.55 2.03
CA GLY A 39 6.27 -4.79 0.59
C GLY A 39 7.55 -5.51 0.17
N ILE A 40 7.72 -5.68 -1.13
CA ILE A 40 8.96 -6.21 -1.71
C ILE A 40 9.90 -5.04 -1.98
N ASP A 41 11.05 -5.02 -1.30
CA ASP A 41 12.11 -4.07 -1.59
C ASP A 41 12.77 -4.47 -2.91
N THR A 42 12.56 -3.65 -3.95
CA THR A 42 13.06 -3.94 -5.31
C THR A 42 14.58 -3.99 -5.39
N ARG A 43 15.30 -3.36 -4.44
CA ARG A 43 16.77 -3.41 -4.42
C ARG A 43 17.33 -4.74 -3.90
N HIS A 44 16.62 -5.36 -2.96
CA HIS A 44 17.09 -6.59 -2.30
C HIS A 44 16.24 -7.82 -2.66
N GLY A 45 15.14 -7.66 -3.40
CA GLY A 45 14.22 -8.73 -3.82
C GLY A 45 13.40 -9.36 -2.69
N GLY A 46 13.65 -8.98 -1.44
CA GLY A 46 13.02 -9.57 -0.26
C GLY A 46 11.84 -8.75 0.27
N TYR A 47 10.96 -9.44 0.99
CA TYR A 47 9.91 -8.77 1.77
C TYR A 47 10.52 -7.98 2.93
N ARG A 48 10.13 -6.71 3.07
CA ARG A 48 10.56 -5.83 4.16
C ARG A 48 9.41 -4.96 4.65
N GLY A 49 9.43 -4.67 5.95
CA GLY A 49 8.53 -3.71 6.60
C GLY A 49 9.29 -2.44 6.98
N PHE A 50 8.89 -1.32 6.41
CA PHE A 50 9.45 -0.01 6.73
C PHE A 50 8.57 0.73 7.72
N ARG A 51 9.17 1.21 8.80
CA ARG A 51 8.52 2.06 9.79
C ARG A 51 8.12 3.40 9.18
N VAL A 52 6.83 3.69 9.15
CA VAL A 52 6.30 4.91 8.52
C VAL A 52 6.83 6.17 9.22
N ASP A 53 6.99 6.12 10.54
CA ASP A 53 7.57 7.20 11.36
C ASP A 53 9.02 7.54 11.01
N ARG A 54 9.73 6.64 10.33
CA ARG A 54 11.13 6.83 9.90
C ARG A 54 11.27 7.12 8.41
N ILE A 55 10.15 7.21 7.70
CA ILE A 55 10.14 7.67 6.32
C ILE A 55 10.19 9.19 6.37
N ARG A 56 11.27 9.78 5.88
CA ARG A 56 11.42 11.24 5.78
C ARG A 56 10.70 11.80 4.57
N ARG A 57 10.52 10.96 3.55
CA ARG A 57 9.95 11.34 2.27
C ARG A 57 9.43 10.11 1.56
N LEU A 58 8.23 10.22 1.02
CA LEU A 58 7.54 9.20 0.25
C LEU A 58 7.18 9.80 -1.11
N THR A 59 7.55 9.12 -2.18
CA THR A 59 7.09 9.41 -3.54
C THR A 59 6.20 8.26 -3.99
N ASP A 60 5.00 8.57 -4.43
CA ASP A 60 4.08 7.61 -5.04
C ASP A 60 4.49 7.39 -6.50
N GLY A 61 4.91 6.17 -6.83
CA GLY A 61 5.35 5.82 -8.18
C GLY A 61 4.22 5.76 -9.20
N ALA A 62 2.95 5.74 -8.77
CA ALA A 62 1.81 5.76 -9.68
C ALA A 62 1.39 7.18 -10.06
N THR A 63 1.46 8.13 -9.12
CA THR A 63 1.04 9.53 -9.36
C THR A 63 2.20 10.50 -9.53
N GLY A 64 3.42 10.12 -9.14
CA GLY A 64 4.58 11.01 -9.05
C GLY A 64 4.53 11.95 -7.85
N GLU A 65 3.49 11.87 -7.01
CA GLU A 65 3.30 12.76 -5.88
C GLU A 65 4.34 12.50 -4.80
N ARG A 66 4.97 13.58 -4.33
CA ARG A 66 5.99 13.54 -3.28
C ARG A 66 5.46 14.18 -2.02
N VAL A 67 5.63 13.47 -0.90
CA VAL A 67 5.13 13.87 0.41
C VAL A 67 6.24 13.72 1.43
N GLU A 68 6.43 14.74 2.27
CA GLU A 68 7.47 14.77 3.31
C GLU A 68 6.85 14.83 4.73
N THR A 69 5.60 15.24 4.84
CA THR A 69 4.83 15.34 6.09
C THR A 69 3.49 14.64 5.94
N GLY A 70 2.88 14.17 7.03
CA GLY A 70 1.59 13.47 6.96
C GLY A 70 1.64 12.16 6.14
N ILE A 71 2.83 11.54 6.04
CA ILE A 71 3.04 10.32 5.25
C ILE A 71 2.11 9.18 5.72
N LEU A 72 1.90 9.06 7.02
CA LEU A 72 0.97 8.09 7.59
C LEU A 72 -0.46 8.31 7.09
N ASP A 73 -0.96 9.54 7.18
CA ASP A 73 -2.32 9.88 6.76
C ASP A 73 -2.51 9.65 5.26
N ARG A 74 -1.47 9.96 4.46
CA ARG A 74 -1.47 9.69 3.02
C ARG A 74 -1.58 8.19 2.72
N LEU A 75 -0.78 7.36 3.39
CA LEU A 75 -0.81 5.90 3.21
C LEU A 75 -2.13 5.30 3.68
N LEU A 76 -2.68 5.79 4.79
CA LEU A 76 -3.99 5.37 5.32
C LEU A 76 -5.12 5.73 4.35
N GLY A 77 -5.14 6.97 3.86
CA GLY A 77 -6.12 7.42 2.87
C GLY A 77 -6.07 6.58 1.60
N ARG A 78 -4.87 6.23 1.12
CA ARG A 78 -4.71 5.36 -0.05
C ARG A 78 -5.21 3.93 0.22
N ALA A 79 -4.85 3.33 1.36
CA ALA A 79 -5.30 1.99 1.71
C ALA A 79 -6.83 1.91 1.85
N GLU A 80 -7.45 2.95 2.42
CA GLU A 80 -8.90 3.04 2.55
C GLU A 80 -9.59 3.22 1.19
N ALA A 81 -9.04 4.06 0.30
CA ALA A 81 -9.55 4.22 -1.06
C ALA A 81 -9.52 2.89 -1.84
N GLN A 82 -8.44 2.12 -1.72
CA GLN A 82 -8.31 0.80 -2.35
C GLN A 82 -9.32 -0.20 -1.76
N ARG A 83 -9.43 -0.26 -0.44
CA ARG A 83 -10.42 -1.10 0.24
C ARG A 83 -11.84 -0.81 -0.27
N ARG A 84 -12.23 0.46 -0.39
CA ARG A 84 -13.56 0.85 -0.89
C ARG A 84 -13.76 0.42 -2.35
N ALA A 85 -12.75 0.63 -3.20
CA ALA A 85 -12.80 0.20 -4.60
C ALA A 85 -12.96 -1.33 -4.71
N ASP A 86 -12.27 -2.10 -3.87
CA ASP A 86 -12.36 -3.55 -3.83
C ASP A 86 -13.74 -4.04 -3.38
N VAL A 87 -14.34 -3.42 -2.35
CA VAL A 87 -15.70 -3.77 -1.91
C VAL A 87 -16.71 -3.58 -3.05
N VAL A 88 -16.64 -2.45 -3.77
CA VAL A 88 -17.51 -2.18 -4.92
C VAL A 88 -17.29 -3.21 -6.03
N ARG A 89 -16.02 -3.56 -6.32
CA ARG A 89 -15.65 -4.54 -7.33
C ARG A 89 -16.19 -5.94 -6.99
N ILE A 90 -16.01 -6.38 -5.74
CA ILE A 90 -16.50 -7.68 -5.26
C ILE A 90 -18.02 -7.74 -5.37
N ARG A 91 -18.73 -6.68 -4.97
CA ARG A 91 -20.20 -6.62 -5.08
C ARG A 91 -20.67 -6.77 -6.53
N ARG A 92 -20.07 -6.01 -7.46
CA ARG A 92 -20.39 -6.10 -8.89
C ARG A 92 -20.11 -7.50 -9.47
N GLN A 93 -19.00 -8.13 -9.09
CA GLN A 93 -18.69 -9.50 -9.51
C GLN A 93 -19.68 -10.51 -8.97
N THR A 94 -20.10 -10.39 -7.71
CA THR A 94 -21.10 -11.29 -7.11
C THR A 94 -22.47 -11.13 -7.79
N GLU A 95 -22.89 -9.90 -8.07
CA GLU A 95 -24.13 -9.63 -8.82
C GLU A 95 -24.07 -10.19 -10.25
N ALA A 96 -22.95 -10.02 -10.94
CA ALA A 96 -22.73 -10.58 -12.28
C ALA A 96 -22.74 -12.12 -12.27
N ARG A 97 -22.06 -12.75 -11.31
CA ARG A 97 -22.08 -14.21 -11.12
C ARG A 97 -23.48 -14.73 -10.83
N ARG A 98 -24.25 -14.03 -9.98
CA ARG A 98 -25.63 -14.39 -9.68
C ARG A 98 -26.52 -14.31 -10.92
N ARG A 99 -26.37 -13.27 -11.73
CA ARG A 99 -27.09 -13.15 -13.01
C ARG A 99 -26.70 -14.26 -13.99
N ALA A 100 -25.41 -14.57 -14.12
CA ALA A 100 -24.94 -15.65 -14.98
C ALA A 100 -25.46 -17.03 -14.53
N ALA A 101 -25.51 -17.28 -13.21
CA ALA A 101 -26.05 -18.52 -12.66
C ALA A 101 -27.58 -18.65 -12.86
N LEU A 102 -28.32 -17.55 -12.85
CA LEU A 102 -29.76 -17.52 -13.13
C LEU A 102 -30.09 -17.59 -14.63
N ALA A 103 -29.12 -17.27 -15.50
CA ALA A 103 -29.32 -17.31 -16.95
C ALA A 103 -29.27 -18.72 -17.54
N GLY A 104 -28.63 -19.69 -16.86
CA GLY A 104 -28.53 -21.10 -17.29
C GLY A 104 -27.80 -21.33 -18.63
N PRO A 105 -27.17 -22.49 -18.87
CA PRO A 105 -26.78 -22.85 -20.23
C PRO A 105 -28.05 -23.10 -21.06
N ALA A 106 -28.13 -22.47 -22.23
CA ALA A 106 -29.20 -22.63 -23.19
C ALA A 106 -29.34 -24.07 -23.70
#